data_AF-A0A2H0HNP0-F1
#
_entry.id   AF-A0A2H0HNP0-F1
#
_cell.length_a   1.000
_cell.length_b   1.000
_cell.length_c   1.000
_cell.angle_alpha   90.00
_cell.angle_beta   90.00
_cell.angle_gamma   90.00
#
_symmetry.space_group_name_H-M   'P 1'
#
loop_
_entity.id
_entity.type
_entity.pdbx_description
1 polymer ?
#
loop_
_entity_poly.entity_id
_entity_poly.type
_entity_poly.pdbx_seq_one_letter_code
_entity_poly.pdbx_strand_id
1 'polypeptide(L)'
;MVQNKVPIVLLLISLLLSQLALLAQDSVLTRLNTQIARTTDSLEKVYLLNEIANELKISDIDKALYFNKKALKLANQIKSPDACGVTNELMGELFDLKNNIQPSINYYLISAKIYEGRDQPDKLSSIYGKLGMLYYRNNYDMEQALDYFRKSLDFAILGNNKELIGEAYNRIGSI
;
A
#
# COMPACT_ATOMS: atom_id res chain seq x y z
N MET A 1 38.72 -44.44 8.79
CA MET A 1 38.03 -43.15 9.01
C MET A 1 38.75 -42.07 8.21
N VAL A 2 38.28 -41.76 7.00
CA VAL A 2 38.89 -40.72 6.15
C VAL A 2 38.32 -39.37 6.58
N GLN A 3 39.14 -38.50 7.16
CA GLN A 3 38.74 -37.13 7.46
C GLN A 3 38.64 -36.34 6.16
N ASN A 4 37.41 -36.04 5.73
CA ASN A 4 37.13 -35.08 4.66
C ASN A 4 37.59 -33.68 5.10
N LYS A 5 38.85 -33.33 4.82
CA LYS A 5 39.33 -31.96 4.94
C LYS A 5 38.87 -31.20 3.71
N VAL A 6 37.80 -30.43 3.83
CA VAL A 6 37.40 -29.49 2.77
C VAL A 6 38.54 -28.47 2.61
N PRO A 7 39.14 -28.33 1.42
CA PRO A 7 40.20 -27.35 1.17
C PRO A 7 39.76 -25.94 1.54
N ILE A 8 40.60 -25.20 2.28
CA ILE A 8 40.38 -23.80 2.66
C ILE A 8 40.06 -22.91 1.44
N VAL A 9 40.62 -23.24 0.28
CA VAL A 9 40.35 -22.57 -0.99
C VAL A 9 38.87 -22.68 -1.41
N LEU A 10 38.22 -23.82 -1.20
CA LEU A 10 36.79 -23.99 -1.51
C LEU A 10 35.89 -23.19 -0.56
N LEU A 11 36.31 -23.01 0.70
CA LEU A 11 35.63 -22.15 1.67
C LEU A 11 35.76 -20.66 1.31
N LEU A 12 36.93 -20.23 0.81
CA LEU A 12 37.13 -18.86 0.36
C LEU A 12 36.35 -18.56 -0.92
N ILE A 13 36.29 -19.51 -1.86
CA ILE A 13 35.50 -19.38 -3.09
C ILE A 13 34.00 -19.34 -2.77
N SER A 14 33.51 -20.18 -1.84
CA SER A 14 32.09 -20.15 -1.46
C SER A 14 31.72 -18.85 -0.72
N LEU A 15 32.62 -18.30 0.10
CA LEU A 15 32.43 -17.01 0.76
C LEU A 15 32.46 -15.83 -0.23
N LEU A 16 33.31 -15.89 -1.26
CA LEU A 16 33.36 -14.88 -2.31
C LEU A 16 32.11 -14.95 -3.20
N LEU A 17 31.66 -16.17 -3.55
CA LEU A 17 30.45 -16.39 -4.34
C LEU A 17 29.19 -15.96 -3.59
N SER A 18 29.12 -16.15 -2.27
CA SER A 18 27.99 -15.68 -1.47
C SER A 18 27.95 -14.15 -1.35
N GLN A 19 29.11 -13.49 -1.26
CA GLN A 19 29.20 -12.02 -1.30
C GLN A 19 28.80 -11.46 -2.68
N LEU A 20 29.23 -12.10 -3.77
CA LEU A 20 28.84 -11.71 -5.13
C LEU A 20 27.34 -11.94 -5.39
N ALA A 21 26.75 -13.02 -4.88
CA ALA A 21 25.31 -13.25 -4.95
C ALA A 21 24.50 -12.20 -4.15
N LEU A 22 25.04 -11.73 -3.02
CA LEU A 22 24.46 -10.65 -2.23
C LEU A 22 24.49 -9.30 -2.98
N LEU A 23 25.58 -9.04 -3.72
CA LEU A 23 25.74 -7.85 -4.55
C LEU A 23 24.93 -7.90 -5.86
N ALA A 24 24.65 -9.11 -6.38
CA ALA A 24 23.83 -9.35 -7.55
C ALA A 24 22.33 -9.40 -7.26
N GLN A 25 21.92 -9.32 -5.98
CA GLN A 25 20.52 -9.26 -5.61
C GLN A 25 19.98 -7.87 -5.92
N ASP A 26 19.46 -7.69 -7.13
CA ASP A 26 18.77 -6.47 -7.54
C ASP A 26 17.47 -6.34 -6.74
N SER A 27 17.54 -5.65 -5.60
CA SER A 27 16.36 -5.42 -4.78
C SER A 27 15.33 -4.63 -5.59
N VAL A 28 14.04 -4.90 -5.41
CA VAL A 28 12.96 -4.15 -6.09
C VAL A 28 13.17 -2.64 -5.91
N LEU A 29 13.67 -2.21 -4.74
CA LEU A 29 14.03 -0.82 -4.45
C LEU A 29 15.14 -0.27 -5.37
N THR A 30 16.17 -1.05 -5.69
CA THR A 30 17.23 -0.65 -6.61
C THR A 30 16.67 -0.37 -8.00
N ARG A 31 15.81 -1.27 -8.50
CA ARG A 31 15.10 -1.12 -9.77
C ARG A 31 14.22 0.14 -9.78
N LEU A 32 13.39 0.32 -8.75
CA LEU A 32 12.47 1.47 -8.65
C LEU A 32 13.24 2.80 -8.56
N ASN A 33 14.32 2.87 -7.77
CA ASN A 33 15.15 4.08 -7.69
C ASN A 33 15.81 4.41 -9.05
N THR A 34 16.25 3.39 -9.78
CA THR A 34 16.81 3.56 -11.12
C THR A 34 15.76 4.11 -12.11
N GLN A 35 14.53 3.61 -12.05
CA GLN A 35 13.42 4.12 -12.88
C GLN A 35 13.09 5.57 -12.55
N ILE A 36 13.01 5.93 -11.26
CA ILE A 36 12.77 7.31 -10.80
C ILE A 36 13.84 8.28 -11.30
N ALA A 37 15.10 7.84 -11.35
CA ALA A 37 16.21 8.65 -11.82
C ALA A 37 16.17 8.90 -13.34
N ARG A 38 15.56 7.98 -14.10
CA ARG A 38 15.47 8.05 -15.57
C ARG A 38 14.22 8.78 -16.05
N THR A 39 13.10 8.69 -15.33
CA THR A 39 11.85 9.32 -15.76
C THR A 39 11.87 10.83 -15.56
N THR A 40 11.39 11.54 -16.59
CA THR A 40 11.07 12.98 -16.55
C THR A 40 9.58 13.22 -16.34
N ASP A 41 8.75 12.18 -16.48
CA ASP A 41 7.31 12.26 -16.25
C ASP A 41 7.04 12.35 -14.74
N SER A 42 6.41 13.46 -14.35
CA SER A 42 6.12 13.71 -12.94
C SER A 42 5.00 12.82 -12.41
N LEU A 43 4.05 12.42 -13.24
CA LEU A 43 3.00 11.47 -12.87
C LEU A 43 3.58 10.07 -12.68
N GLU A 44 4.43 9.60 -13.60
CA GLU A 44 5.12 8.32 -13.45
C GLU A 44 5.97 8.30 -12.16
N LYS A 45 6.68 9.39 -11.88
CA LYS A 45 7.46 9.54 -10.65
C LYS A 45 6.61 9.45 -9.38
N VAL A 46 5.37 9.94 -9.38
CA VAL A 46 4.45 9.75 -8.24
C VAL A 46 4.17 8.26 -8.02
N TYR A 47 3.84 7.52 -9.08
CA TYR A 47 3.51 6.10 -8.97
C TYR A 47 4.72 5.28 -8.50
N LEU A 48 5.90 5.53 -9.04
CA LEU A 48 7.13 4.86 -8.59
C LEU A 48 7.44 5.15 -7.10
N LEU A 49 7.21 6.38 -6.63
CA LEU A 49 7.36 6.71 -5.21
C LEU A 49 6.35 5.98 -4.33
N ASN A 50 5.10 5.82 -4.79
CA ASN A 50 4.09 5.02 -4.10
C ASN A 50 4.47 3.53 -4.10
N GLU A 51 5.03 3.00 -5.20
CA GLU A 51 5.52 1.62 -5.27
C GLU A 51 6.64 1.37 -4.26
N ILE A 52 7.62 2.27 -4.17
CA ILE A 52 8.67 2.19 -3.14
C ILE A 52 8.05 2.19 -1.73
N ALA A 53 7.07 3.04 -1.48
CA ALA A 53 6.39 3.08 -0.19
C ALA A 53 5.66 1.76 0.10
N ASN A 54 5.01 1.16 -0.90
CA ASN A 54 4.35 -0.14 -0.79
C ASN A 54 5.32 -1.27 -0.47
N GLU A 55 6.48 -1.32 -1.13
CA GLU A 55 7.52 -2.33 -0.84
C GLU A 55 8.05 -2.21 0.60
N LEU A 56 8.16 -0.99 1.11
CA LEU A 56 8.69 -0.72 2.43
C LEU A 56 7.66 -0.86 3.56
N LYS A 57 6.36 -0.94 3.25
CA LYS A 57 5.29 -0.79 4.26
C LYS A 57 5.31 -1.84 5.37
N ILE A 58 5.94 -3.00 5.17
CA ILE A 58 6.05 -4.04 6.21
C ILE A 58 7.42 -3.99 6.89
N SER A 59 8.49 -3.74 6.13
CA SER A 59 9.86 -3.76 6.65
C SER A 59 10.28 -2.47 7.36
N ASP A 60 9.79 -1.32 6.88
CA ASP A 60 10.21 0.02 7.34
C ASP A 60 9.10 1.06 7.05
N ILE A 61 8.07 1.07 7.90
CA ILE A 61 6.90 1.94 7.72
C ILE A 61 7.28 3.44 7.71
N ASP A 62 8.32 3.84 8.44
CA ASP A 62 8.74 5.24 8.49
C ASP A 62 9.37 5.69 7.16
N LYS A 63 10.18 4.84 6.52
CA LYS A 63 10.61 5.11 5.14
C LYS A 63 9.46 5.06 4.15
N ALA A 64 8.50 4.13 4.31
CA ALA A 64 7.31 4.10 3.47
C ALA A 64 6.53 5.42 3.53
N LEU A 65 6.29 5.94 4.73
CA LEU A 65 5.67 7.26 4.94
C LEU A 65 6.49 8.39 4.31
N TYR A 66 7.82 8.34 4.39
CA TYR A 66 8.69 9.33 3.75
C TYR A 66 8.51 9.37 2.23
N PHE A 67 8.52 8.21 1.56
CA PHE A 67 8.32 8.14 0.11
C PHE A 67 6.89 8.49 -0.31
N ASN A 68 5.88 8.03 0.43
CA ASN A 68 4.48 8.40 0.18
C ASN A 68 4.25 9.91 0.34
N LYS A 69 4.87 10.57 1.34
CA LYS A 69 4.82 12.05 1.47
C LYS A 69 5.43 12.77 0.28
N LYS A 70 6.54 12.27 -0.28
CA LYS A 70 7.12 12.81 -1.51
C LYS A 70 6.17 12.66 -2.69
N ALA A 71 5.57 11.47 -2.83
CA ALA A 71 4.57 11.18 -3.86
C ALA A 71 3.40 12.15 -3.75
N LEU A 72 2.87 12.38 -2.54
CA LEU A 72 1.71 13.24 -2.31
C LEU A 72 2.01 14.70 -2.65
N LYS A 73 3.19 15.18 -2.25
CA LYS A 73 3.64 16.54 -2.60
C LYS A 73 3.70 16.71 -4.12
N LEU A 74 4.28 15.75 -4.83
CA LEU A 74 4.39 15.81 -6.29
C LEU A 74 3.01 15.68 -6.97
N ALA A 75 2.14 14.78 -6.50
CA ALA A 75 0.77 14.62 -6.98
C ALA A 75 -0.03 15.94 -6.90
N ASN A 76 0.10 16.65 -5.78
CA ASN A 76 -0.52 17.96 -5.59
C ASN A 76 0.08 19.03 -6.53
N GLN A 77 1.39 19.00 -6.77
CA GLN A 77 2.05 19.95 -7.69
C GLN A 77 1.59 19.77 -9.14
N ILE A 78 1.44 18.52 -9.59
CA ILE A 78 0.93 18.21 -10.93
C ILE A 78 -0.60 18.28 -11.03
N LYS A 79 -1.29 18.52 -9.91
CA LYS A 79 -2.76 18.62 -9.81
C LYS A 79 -3.49 17.42 -10.40
N SER A 80 -2.93 16.22 -10.23
CA SER A 80 -3.56 14.97 -10.69
C SER A 80 -4.44 14.40 -9.58
N PRO A 81 -5.78 14.44 -9.71
CA PRO A 81 -6.66 13.91 -8.66
C PRO A 81 -6.47 12.40 -8.49
N ASP A 82 -6.29 11.64 -9.57
CA ASP A 82 -6.11 10.19 -9.50
C ASP A 82 -4.82 9.83 -8.75
N ALA A 83 -3.73 10.57 -9.00
CA ALA A 83 -2.49 10.40 -8.26
C ALA A 83 -2.66 10.77 -6.78
N CYS A 84 -3.37 11.86 -6.47
CA CYS A 84 -3.71 12.22 -5.10
C CYS A 84 -4.57 11.14 -4.42
N GLY A 85 -5.55 10.55 -5.11
CA GLY A 85 -6.43 9.50 -4.58
C GLY A 85 -5.62 8.27 -4.17
N VAL A 86 -4.83 7.72 -5.08
CA VAL A 86 -3.98 6.54 -4.80
C VAL A 86 -2.98 6.84 -3.68
N THR A 87 -2.34 8.01 -3.68
CA THR A 87 -1.35 8.32 -2.64
C THR A 87 -2.00 8.52 -1.27
N ASN A 88 -3.16 9.18 -1.18
CA ASN A 88 -3.89 9.32 0.09
C ASN A 88 -4.41 7.98 0.60
N GLU A 89 -4.88 7.09 -0.28
CA GLU A 89 -5.26 5.73 0.11
C GLU A 89 -4.08 4.98 0.76
N LEU A 90 -2.91 5.00 0.12
CA LEU A 90 -1.70 4.39 0.67
C LEU A 90 -1.27 5.06 1.97
N MET A 91 -1.43 6.39 2.11
CA MET A 91 -1.17 7.07 3.38
C MET A 91 -2.09 6.55 4.49
N GLY A 92 -3.38 6.35 4.19
CA GLY A 92 -4.35 5.75 5.09
C GLY A 92 -3.91 4.36 5.55
N GLU A 93 -3.47 3.51 4.62
CA GLU A 93 -2.95 2.17 4.91
C GLU A 93 -1.71 2.21 5.81
N LEU A 94 -0.74 3.09 5.51
CA LEU A 94 0.47 3.23 6.30
C LEU A 94 0.18 3.66 7.74
N PHE A 95 -0.81 4.55 7.95
CA PHE A 95 -1.23 4.91 9.30
C PHE A 95 -2.01 3.80 10.01
N ASP A 96 -2.82 3.01 9.30
CA ASP A 96 -3.47 1.82 9.85
C ASP A 96 -2.43 0.81 10.36
N LEU A 97 -1.39 0.54 9.55
CA LEU A 97 -0.27 -0.33 9.92
C LEU A 97 0.52 0.18 11.14
N LYS A 98 0.55 1.50 11.39
CA LYS A 98 1.11 2.09 12.62
C LYS A 98 0.13 2.10 13.81
N ASN A 99 -1.06 1.52 13.65
CA ASN A 99 -2.16 1.58 14.62
C ASN A 99 -2.60 3.02 14.95
N ASN A 100 -2.38 3.95 14.03
CA ASN A 100 -2.78 5.35 14.14
C ASN A 100 -4.12 5.53 13.44
N ILE A 101 -5.19 5.15 14.14
CA ILE A 101 -6.55 5.04 13.60
C ILE A 101 -7.07 6.37 13.04
N GLN A 102 -7.03 7.45 13.82
CA GLN A 102 -7.62 8.72 13.38
C GLN A 102 -6.92 9.33 12.13
N PRO A 103 -5.57 9.38 12.05
CA PRO A 103 -4.90 9.74 10.80
C PRO A 103 -5.30 8.83 9.63
N SER A 104 -5.39 7.52 9.85
CA SER A 104 -5.79 6.57 8.80
C SER A 104 -7.18 6.89 8.24
N ILE A 105 -8.17 7.07 9.12
CA ILE A 105 -9.54 7.48 8.76
C ILE A 105 -9.52 8.75 7.90
N ASN A 106 -8.79 9.78 8.34
CA ASN A 106 -8.74 11.06 7.62
C ASN A 106 -8.22 10.90 6.18
N TYR A 107 -7.14 10.13 5.99
CA TYR A 107 -6.57 9.92 4.66
C TYR A 107 -7.45 9.05 3.76
N TYR A 108 -8.12 8.03 4.30
CA TYR A 108 -9.11 7.28 3.55
C TYR A 108 -10.33 8.12 3.16
N LEU A 109 -10.82 9.01 4.03
CA LEU A 109 -11.90 9.94 3.68
C LEU A 109 -11.50 10.93 2.59
N ILE A 110 -10.26 11.43 2.61
CA ILE A 110 -9.73 12.27 1.52
C ILE A 110 -9.72 11.48 0.21
N SER A 111 -9.25 10.23 0.22
CA SER A 111 -9.22 9.37 -0.96
C SER A 111 -10.64 9.06 -1.48
N ALA A 112 -11.57 8.71 -0.60
CA ALA A 112 -12.98 8.49 -0.95
C ALA A 112 -13.58 9.71 -1.65
N LYS A 113 -13.41 10.91 -1.07
CA LYS A 113 -13.91 12.16 -1.66
C LYS A 113 -13.33 12.46 -3.04
N ILE A 114 -12.08 12.04 -3.31
CA ILE A 114 -11.48 12.19 -4.63
C ILE A 114 -12.15 11.25 -5.65
N TYR A 115 -12.49 10.04 -5.23
CA TYR A 115 -13.13 9.04 -6.11
C TYR A 115 -14.66 9.18 -6.21
N GLU A 116 -15.31 9.89 -5.28
CA GLU A 116 -16.73 10.22 -5.36
C GLU A 116 -17.06 10.93 -6.69
N GLY A 117 -18.05 10.42 -7.41
CA GLY A 117 -18.45 10.93 -8.73
C GLY A 117 -17.53 10.53 -9.89
N ARG A 118 -16.53 9.66 -9.65
CA ARG A 118 -15.73 9.01 -10.71
C ARG A 118 -16.28 7.61 -11.00
N ASP A 119 -16.03 7.12 -12.21
CA ASP A 119 -16.38 5.75 -12.64
C ASP A 119 -15.38 4.71 -12.08
N GLN A 120 -15.22 4.68 -10.75
CA GLN A 120 -14.33 3.79 -10.02
C GLN A 120 -15.03 3.16 -8.80
N PRO A 121 -16.15 2.44 -9.01
CA PRO A 121 -16.94 1.87 -7.92
C PRO A 121 -16.14 0.89 -7.04
N ASP A 122 -15.29 0.06 -7.63
CA ASP A 122 -14.48 -0.91 -6.89
C ASP A 122 -13.50 -0.26 -5.90
N LYS A 123 -12.94 0.90 -6.26
CA LYS A 123 -12.06 1.67 -5.35
C LYS A 123 -12.84 2.23 -4.17
N LEU A 124 -14.00 2.84 -4.44
CA LEU A 124 -14.87 3.36 -3.39
C LEU A 124 -15.31 2.24 -2.45
N SER A 125 -15.69 1.09 -3.00
CA SER A 125 -16.02 -0.10 -2.21
C SER A 125 -14.89 -0.48 -1.25
N SER A 126 -13.67 -0.66 -1.79
CA SER A 126 -12.50 -1.02 -0.98
C SER A 126 -12.17 0.02 0.10
N ILE A 127 -12.26 1.32 -0.21
CA ILE A 127 -11.99 2.39 0.75
C ILE A 127 -13.04 2.42 1.87
N TYR A 128 -14.33 2.30 1.54
CA TYR A 128 -15.37 2.25 2.56
C TYR A 128 -15.28 0.97 3.40
N GLY A 129 -14.90 -0.17 2.81
CA GLY A 129 -14.60 -1.39 3.57
C GLY A 129 -13.46 -1.19 4.57
N LYS A 130 -12.39 -0.47 4.20
CA LYS A 130 -11.28 -0.11 5.11
C LYS A 130 -11.74 0.85 6.21
N LEU A 131 -12.57 1.85 5.89
CA LEU A 131 -13.16 2.77 6.86
C LEU A 131 -14.04 2.01 7.88
N GLY A 132 -14.92 1.12 7.42
CA GLY A 132 -15.75 0.33 8.33
C GLY A 132 -14.93 -0.52 9.30
N MET A 133 -13.82 -1.11 8.84
CA MET A 133 -12.90 -1.85 9.72
C MET A 133 -12.18 -0.95 10.73
N LEU A 134 -11.86 0.30 10.36
CA LEU A 134 -11.28 1.25 11.28
C LEU A 134 -12.28 1.66 12.36
N TYR A 135 -13.54 1.94 12.01
CA TYR A 135 -14.59 2.26 12.98
C TYR A 135 -14.93 1.07 13.88
N TYR A 136 -14.99 -0.14 13.33
CA TYR A 136 -15.18 -1.36 14.11
C TYR A 136 -14.08 -1.54 15.17
N ARG A 137 -12.83 -1.22 14.84
CA ARG A 137 -11.69 -1.27 15.78
C ARG A 137 -11.59 -0.04 16.69
N ASN A 138 -12.18 1.09 16.29
CA ASN A 138 -12.14 2.35 17.04
C ASN A 138 -13.23 2.39 18.12
N ASN A 139 -12.93 1.85 19.30
CA ASN A 139 -13.88 1.76 20.42
C ASN A 139 -15.17 0.99 20.10
N TYR A 140 -15.15 0.08 19.12
CA TYR A 140 -16.31 -0.70 18.70
C TYR A 140 -17.50 0.17 18.27
N ASP A 141 -17.24 1.21 17.48
CA ASP A 141 -18.30 2.00 16.85
C ASP A 141 -18.99 1.19 15.74
N MET A 142 -19.85 0.27 16.16
CA MET A 142 -20.55 -0.68 15.29
C MET A 142 -21.52 0.02 14.35
N GLU A 143 -22.11 1.13 14.78
CA GLU A 143 -23.06 1.90 13.96
C GLU A 143 -22.34 2.53 12.76
N GLN A 144 -21.23 3.23 12.98
CA GLN A 144 -20.44 3.79 11.89
C GLN A 144 -19.79 2.70 11.03
N ALA A 145 -19.30 1.61 11.66
CA ALA A 145 -18.75 0.49 10.92
C ALA A 145 -19.77 -0.11 9.94
N LEU A 146 -21.00 -0.33 10.40
CA LEU A 146 -22.09 -0.86 9.58
C LEU A 146 -22.48 0.09 8.44
N ASP A 147 -22.52 1.41 8.69
CA ASP A 147 -22.78 2.40 7.65
C ASP A 147 -21.73 2.34 6.53
N TYR A 148 -20.45 2.28 6.90
CA TYR A 148 -19.36 2.17 5.92
C TYR A 148 -19.34 0.81 5.21
N PHE A 149 -19.66 -0.29 5.89
CA PHE A 149 -19.78 -1.59 5.22
C PHE A 149 -20.97 -1.64 4.25
N ARG A 150 -22.07 -0.96 4.54
CA ARG A 150 -23.19 -0.81 3.58
C ARG A 150 -22.79 0.00 2.36
N LYS A 151 -22.10 1.13 2.55
CA LYS A 151 -21.52 1.89 1.43
C LYS A 151 -20.56 1.03 0.60
N SER A 152 -19.71 0.24 1.25
CA SER A 152 -18.83 -0.72 0.58
C SER A 152 -19.61 -1.70 -0.30
N LEU A 153 -20.71 -2.24 0.21
CA LEU A 153 -21.60 -3.17 -0.51
C LEU A 153 -22.27 -2.47 -1.71
N ASP A 154 -22.83 -1.27 -1.52
CA ASP A 154 -23.53 -0.53 -2.57
C ASP A 154 -22.61 -0.26 -3.77
N PHE A 155 -21.37 0.15 -3.51
CA PHE A 155 -20.37 0.35 -4.56
C PHE A 155 -19.89 -0.96 -5.19
N ALA A 156 -19.77 -2.04 -4.41
CA ALA A 156 -19.44 -3.36 -4.97
C ALA A 156 -20.52 -3.87 -5.93
N ILE A 157 -21.80 -3.65 -5.59
CA ILE A 157 -22.94 -3.95 -6.46
C ILE A 157 -22.90 -3.08 -7.71
N LEU A 158 -22.67 -1.77 -7.56
CA LEU A 158 -22.56 -0.84 -8.69
C LEU A 158 -21.46 -1.26 -9.68
N GLY A 159 -20.31 -1.71 -9.16
CA GLY A 159 -19.20 -2.24 -9.96
C GLY A 159 -19.42 -3.65 -10.51
N ASN A 160 -20.50 -4.34 -10.12
CA ASN A 160 -20.73 -5.76 -10.39
C ASN A 160 -19.58 -6.68 -9.93
N ASN A 161 -18.84 -6.26 -8.89
CA ASN A 161 -17.68 -6.99 -8.40
C ASN A 161 -18.08 -8.01 -7.31
N LYS A 162 -18.25 -9.26 -7.72
CA LYS A 162 -18.72 -10.36 -6.84
C LYS A 162 -17.81 -10.64 -5.65
N GLU A 163 -16.50 -10.43 -5.79
CA GLU A 163 -15.54 -10.61 -4.70
C GLU A 163 -15.78 -9.57 -3.61
N LEU A 164 -15.85 -8.29 -4.00
CA LEU A 164 -16.11 -7.18 -3.07
C LEU A 164 -17.51 -7.28 -2.44
N ILE A 165 -18.50 -7.78 -3.16
CA ILE A 165 -19.84 -8.07 -2.60
C ILE A 165 -19.74 -9.11 -1.48
N GLY A 166 -19.02 -10.21 -1.72
CA GLY A 166 -18.81 -11.27 -0.73
C GLY A 166 -18.06 -10.76 0.50
N GLU A 167 -17.00 -9.98 0.30
CA GLU A 167 -16.27 -9.33 1.39
C GLU A 167 -17.17 -8.42 2.22
N ALA A 168 -17.98 -7.57 1.57
CA ALA A 168 -18.86 -6.65 2.26
C ALA A 168 -19.93 -7.38 3.09
N TYR A 169 -20.52 -8.46 2.56
CA TYR A 169 -21.45 -9.29 3.34
C TYR A 169 -20.78 -9.95 4.55
N ASN A 170 -19.56 -10.47 4.39
CA ASN A 170 -18.81 -11.06 5.50
C ASN A 170 -18.53 -10.02 6.60
N ARG A 171 -18.16 -8.80 6.22
CA ARG A 171 -17.93 -7.70 7.17
C ARG A 171 -19.21 -7.27 7.88
N ILE A 172 -20.33 -7.16 7.15
CA ILE A 172 -21.65 -6.84 7.73
C ILE A 172 -22.09 -7.92 8.73
N GLY A 173 -21.94 -9.21 8.37
CA GLY A 173 -22.30 -10.32 9.25
C GLY A 173 -21.38 -10.53 10.45
N SER A 174 -20.22 -9.86 10.47
CA SER A 174 -19.27 -9.92 11.60
C SER A 174 -19.55 -8.90 12.70
N ILE A 175 -20.44 -7.93 12.42
CA ILE A 175 -20.97 -6.97 13.40
C ILE A 175 -22.22 -7.58 14.04
#